data_AF-X1CES8-F1
#
_entry.id   AF-X1CES8-F1
#
_cell.length_a   1.000
_cell.length_b   1.000
_cell.length_c   1.000
_cell.angle_alpha   90.00
_cell.angle_beta   90.00
_cell.angle_gamma   90.00
#
_symmetry.space_group_name_H-M   'P 1'
#
loop_
_entity.id
_entity.type
_entity.pdbx_description
1 polymer ?
#
loop_
_entity_poly.entity_id
_entity_poly.type
_entity_poly.pdbx_seq_one_letter_code
_entity_poly.pdbx_strand_id
1 'polypeptide(L)'
;MPIRTARPYAAKAIVEHEFDTDHLNIFVTFRFTMDQTIKPANNLWLCEVDEVLEAVTVSAWQDAWTILLTVPNIVVLPDRVTLEYNGPNENLKITWGKTWEPWGAIVSVELPPVRTTRTFSTGPAPQDDVDVSNVNVLFLDCSANDIVIGGLVGGVDGQVLHISRLCAAANNATLEHNEGTANQNIFLHVGND
;
A
#
# COMPACT_ATOMS: atom_id res chain seq x y z
N MET A 1 -37.58 -4.40 28.95
CA MET A 1 -36.58 -3.63 28.18
C MET A 1 -35.65 -4.63 27.53
N PRO A 2 -35.40 -4.57 26.21
CA PRO A 2 -34.45 -5.48 25.59
C PRO A 2 -33.06 -5.17 26.15
N ILE A 3 -32.38 -6.20 26.62
CA ILE A 3 -30.97 -6.15 27.01
C ILE A 3 -30.18 -5.69 25.79
N ARG A 4 -29.39 -4.61 25.93
CA ARG A 4 -28.39 -4.22 24.94
C ARG A 4 -27.58 -5.46 24.58
N THR A 5 -27.78 -5.96 23.36
CA THR A 5 -27.13 -7.14 22.82
C THR A 5 -25.62 -7.02 23.03
N ALA A 6 -25.04 -8.12 23.48
CA ALA A 6 -23.62 -8.27 23.74
C ALA A 6 -22.80 -7.73 22.56
N ARG A 7 -21.71 -7.03 22.87
CA ARG A 7 -20.75 -6.60 21.84
C ARG A 7 -20.27 -7.85 21.09
N PRO A 8 -20.24 -7.83 19.75
CA PRO A 8 -19.78 -8.99 18.99
C PRO A 8 -18.39 -9.44 19.44
N TYR A 9 -18.13 -10.75 19.52
CA TYR A 9 -16.80 -11.23 19.94
C TYR A 9 -15.70 -10.91 18.91
N ALA A 10 -16.07 -10.57 17.67
CA ALA A 10 -15.21 -9.99 16.65
C ALA A 10 -15.08 -8.45 16.73
N ALA A 11 -15.77 -7.76 17.66
CA ALA A 11 -15.95 -6.30 17.73
C ALA A 11 -14.72 -5.49 18.18
N LYS A 12 -13.52 -5.95 17.87
CA LYS A 12 -12.34 -5.10 17.86
C LYS A 12 -11.43 -5.51 16.71
N ALA A 13 -12.01 -5.54 15.51
CA ALA A 13 -11.22 -5.51 14.29
C ALA A 13 -10.58 -4.12 14.19
N ILE A 14 -9.27 -4.07 14.00
CA ILE A 14 -8.59 -2.86 13.53
C ILE A 14 -8.63 -2.95 12.00
N VAL A 15 -9.09 -1.88 11.36
CA VAL A 15 -9.11 -1.77 9.91
C VAL A 15 -8.08 -0.73 9.51
N GLU A 16 -7.06 -1.19 8.83
CA GLU A 16 -5.99 -0.38 8.26
C GLU A 16 -6.09 -0.50 6.74
N HIS A 17 -5.74 0.57 6.02
CA HIS A 17 -5.67 0.49 4.56
C HIS A 17 -4.41 1.14 4.03
N GLU A 18 -3.95 0.60 2.91
CA GLU A 18 -2.85 1.10 2.13
C GLU A 18 -3.36 1.32 0.71
N PHE A 19 -3.15 2.53 0.20
CA PHE A 19 -3.39 2.86 -1.19
C PHE A 19 -2.14 2.55 -2.02
N ASP A 20 -2.34 1.73 -3.05
CA ASP A 20 -1.36 1.52 -4.12
C ASP A 20 -1.89 2.18 -5.40
N THR A 21 -1.12 2.13 -6.48
CA THR A 21 -1.33 2.85 -7.74
C THR A 21 -2.76 2.73 -8.32
N ASP A 22 -3.42 1.58 -8.16
CA ASP A 22 -4.72 1.29 -8.77
C ASP A 22 -5.69 0.49 -7.87
N HIS A 23 -5.36 0.31 -6.59
CA HIS A 23 -6.14 -0.50 -5.67
C HIS A 23 -5.92 -0.12 -4.20
N LEU A 24 -6.85 -0.55 -3.35
CA LEU A 24 -6.71 -0.50 -1.90
C LEU A 24 -6.41 -1.89 -1.34
N ASN A 25 -5.39 -1.96 -0.50
CA ASN A 25 -5.11 -3.09 0.36
C ASN A 25 -5.67 -2.79 1.75
N ILE A 26 -6.65 -3.57 2.19
CA ILE A 26 -7.31 -3.40 3.49
C ILE A 26 -6.89 -4.54 4.42
N PHE A 27 -6.25 -4.20 5.52
CA PHE A 27 -5.85 -5.12 6.56
C PHE A 27 -6.89 -5.12 7.67
N VAL A 28 -7.43 -6.29 7.96
CA VAL A 28 -8.35 -6.50 9.08
C VAL A 28 -7.64 -7.35 10.12
N THR A 29 -7.28 -6.73 11.24
CA THR A 29 -6.62 -7.40 12.35
C THR A 29 -7.62 -7.73 13.45
N PHE A 30 -7.76 -9.01 13.76
CA PHE A 30 -8.66 -9.55 14.76
C PHE A 30 -8.03 -9.56 16.14
N ARG A 31 -8.88 -9.44 17.16
CA ARG A 31 -8.48 -9.55 18.57
C ARG A 31 -8.16 -10.98 19.02
N PHE A 32 -8.60 -12.00 18.28
CA PHE A 32 -8.47 -13.42 18.62
C PHE A 32 -7.94 -14.20 17.42
N THR A 33 -7.26 -15.31 17.67
CA THR A 33 -6.76 -16.16 16.59
C THR A 33 -7.91 -16.75 15.79
N MET A 34 -7.72 -16.73 14.49
CA MET A 34 -8.66 -17.17 13.47
C MET A 34 -8.30 -18.55 12.94
N ASP A 35 -9.31 -19.34 12.62
CA ASP A 35 -9.13 -20.54 11.80
C ASP A 35 -8.90 -20.12 10.35
N GLN A 36 -7.68 -20.33 9.86
CA GLN A 36 -7.27 -19.91 8.51
C GLN A 36 -7.72 -20.88 7.41
N THR A 37 -8.28 -22.04 7.77
CA THR A 37 -8.74 -23.03 6.79
C THR A 37 -9.99 -22.58 6.04
N ILE A 38 -10.72 -21.63 6.61
CA ILE A 38 -11.94 -21.04 6.03
C ILE A 38 -11.74 -19.53 5.96
N LYS A 39 -12.15 -18.92 4.85
CA LYS A 39 -12.14 -17.48 4.68
C LYS A 39 -13.54 -16.95 4.39
N PRO A 40 -13.85 -15.69 4.75
CA PRO A 40 -15.11 -15.07 4.37
C PRO A 40 -15.27 -14.97 2.86
N ALA A 41 -16.49 -15.15 2.39
CA ALA A 41 -16.81 -14.89 0.99
C ALA A 41 -16.65 -13.39 0.74
N ASN A 42 -16.08 -13.04 -0.41
CA ASN A 42 -15.69 -11.65 -0.67
C ASN A 42 -16.89 -10.69 -0.67
N ASN A 43 -18.07 -11.16 -1.10
CA ASN A 43 -19.31 -10.40 -1.13
C ASN A 43 -19.92 -10.10 0.25
N LEU A 44 -19.34 -10.62 1.34
CA LEU A 44 -19.75 -10.28 2.70
C LEU A 44 -19.00 -9.09 3.28
N TRP A 45 -17.94 -8.65 2.60
CA TRP A 45 -17.22 -7.43 2.90
C TRP A 45 -17.88 -6.27 2.15
N LEU A 46 -18.44 -5.32 2.90
CA LEU A 46 -19.00 -4.09 2.35
C LEU A 46 -17.95 -3.00 2.55
N CYS A 47 -17.20 -2.69 1.49
CA CYS A 47 -16.20 -1.63 1.51
C CYS A 47 -16.82 -0.38 0.87
N GLU A 48 -16.87 0.73 1.60
CA GLU A 48 -17.23 2.02 1.02
C GLU A 48 -16.00 2.91 0.93
N VAL A 49 -15.75 3.45 -0.26
CA VAL A 49 -14.67 4.38 -0.59
C VAL A 49 -15.33 5.68 -1.03
N ASP A 50 -15.13 6.76 -0.26
CA ASP A 50 -15.75 8.07 -0.52
C ASP A 50 -17.26 8.00 -0.79
N GLU A 51 -17.97 7.23 0.04
CA GLU A 51 -19.43 7.00 -0.03
C GLU A 51 -19.88 6.16 -1.25
N VAL A 52 -18.95 5.56 -1.98
CA VAL A 52 -19.22 4.61 -3.07
C VAL A 52 -18.93 3.19 -2.60
N LEU A 53 -19.90 2.28 -2.76
CA LEU A 53 -19.71 0.88 -2.43
C LEU A 53 -18.83 0.19 -3.48
N GLU A 54 -17.69 -0.34 -3.04
CA GLU A 54 -16.70 -0.98 -3.87
C GLU A 54 -16.56 -2.47 -3.54
N ALA A 55 -16.27 -3.27 -4.57
CA ALA A 55 -16.22 -4.71 -4.45
C ALA A 55 -14.84 -5.18 -3.97
N VAL A 56 -14.81 -5.92 -2.85
CA VAL A 56 -13.64 -6.73 -2.51
C VAL A 56 -13.54 -7.90 -3.50
N THR A 57 -12.42 -8.02 -4.20
CA THR A 57 -12.23 -9.07 -5.22
C THR A 57 -11.26 -10.16 -4.78
N VAL A 58 -10.34 -9.85 -3.86
CA VAL A 58 -9.38 -10.81 -3.31
C VAL A 58 -9.40 -10.74 -1.79
N SER A 59 -9.24 -11.90 -1.15
CA SER A 59 -9.06 -12.02 0.30
C SER A 59 -8.08 -13.16 0.61
N ALA A 60 -7.12 -12.90 1.50
CA ALA A 60 -6.09 -13.86 1.89
C ALA A 60 -5.65 -13.65 3.35
N TRP A 61 -5.59 -14.75 4.12
CA TRP A 61 -4.99 -14.74 5.46
C TRP A 61 -3.49 -14.45 5.35
N GLN A 62 -3.01 -13.47 6.10
CA GLN A 62 -1.57 -13.17 6.23
C GLN A 62 -0.97 -13.94 7.40
N ASP A 63 -1.72 -14.00 8.50
CA ASP A 63 -1.36 -14.72 9.71
C ASP A 63 -2.64 -15.12 10.48
N ALA A 64 -2.49 -15.64 11.70
CA ALA A 64 -3.60 -16.12 12.51
C ALA A 64 -4.53 -15.00 13.02
N TRP A 65 -4.20 -13.73 12.78
CA TRP A 65 -4.89 -12.55 13.29
C TRP A 65 -5.28 -11.59 12.17
N THR A 66 -4.66 -11.69 11.00
CA THR A 66 -4.77 -10.67 9.96
C THR A 66 -5.23 -11.29 8.64
N ILE A 67 -6.29 -10.73 8.06
CA ILE A 67 -6.69 -10.97 6.68
C ILE A 67 -6.46 -9.71 5.85
N LEU A 68 -5.87 -9.89 4.67
CA LEU A 68 -5.72 -8.87 3.65
C LEU A 68 -6.90 -8.98 2.67
N LEU A 69 -7.51 -7.85 2.35
CA LEU A 69 -8.54 -7.69 1.33
C LEU A 69 -8.02 -6.75 0.25
N THR A 70 -8.37 -7.00 -1.01
CA THR A 70 -8.02 -6.11 -2.13
C THR A 70 -9.29 -5.58 -2.78
N VAL A 71 -9.36 -4.26 -2.92
CA VAL A 71 -10.41 -3.52 -3.64
C VAL A 71 -9.76 -2.88 -4.88
N PRO A 72 -10.04 -3.36 -6.10
CA PRO A 72 -9.39 -2.88 -7.31
C PRO A 72 -10.07 -1.61 -7.86
N ASN A 73 -9.45 -1.00 -8.87
CA ASN A 73 -9.96 0.14 -9.63
C ASN A 73 -10.12 1.43 -8.80
N ILE A 74 -9.37 1.55 -7.70
CA ILE A 74 -9.27 2.78 -6.94
C ILE A 74 -8.11 3.56 -7.54
N VAL A 75 -8.43 4.49 -8.44
CA VAL A 75 -7.44 5.22 -9.27
C VAL A 75 -6.99 6.53 -8.65
N VAL A 76 -7.59 6.93 -7.53
CA VAL A 76 -7.28 8.14 -6.77
C VAL A 76 -7.23 7.78 -5.29
N LEU A 77 -6.28 8.36 -4.56
CA LEU A 77 -6.18 8.24 -3.11
C LEU A 77 -7.50 8.69 -2.46
N PRO A 78 -8.21 7.82 -1.73
CA PRO A 78 -9.51 8.16 -1.16
C PRO A 78 -9.38 9.03 0.08
N ASP A 79 -10.38 9.89 0.31
CA ASP A 79 -10.46 10.71 1.52
C ASP A 79 -10.97 9.90 2.72
N ARG A 80 -11.82 8.90 2.46
CA ARG A 80 -12.45 8.08 3.49
C ARG A 80 -12.73 6.67 3.00
N VAL A 81 -12.27 5.71 3.77
CA VAL A 81 -12.57 4.29 3.56
C VAL A 81 -13.29 3.74 4.81
N THR A 82 -14.36 2.97 4.59
CA THR A 82 -15.03 2.21 5.65
C THR A 82 -15.20 0.75 5.25
N LEU A 83 -15.13 -0.14 6.23
CA LEU A 83 -15.34 -1.57 6.03
C LEU A 83 -16.38 -2.10 7.01
N GLU A 84 -17.38 -2.77 6.47
CA GLU A 84 -18.42 -3.51 7.19
C GLU A 84 -18.36 -4.99 6.84
N TYR A 85 -18.71 -5.84 7.80
CA TYR A 85 -18.87 -7.27 7.58
C TYR A 85 -20.32 -7.67 7.84
N ASN A 86 -21.02 -8.06 6.77
CA ASN A 86 -22.46 -8.35 6.78
C ASN A 86 -22.79 -9.84 7.10
N GLY A 87 -21.76 -10.67 7.32
CA GLY A 87 -21.97 -12.08 7.66
C GLY A 87 -22.40 -12.27 9.11
N PRO A 88 -23.22 -13.30 9.34
CA PRO A 88 -22.61 -14.49 9.91
C PRO A 88 -22.34 -15.51 8.82
N ASN A 89 -21.23 -16.24 8.97
CA ASN A 89 -20.96 -17.44 8.20
C ASN A 89 -20.75 -18.56 9.21
N GLU A 90 -21.63 -19.57 9.18
CA GLU A 90 -21.67 -20.66 10.17
C GLU A 90 -20.37 -21.47 10.24
N ASN A 91 -19.57 -21.42 9.18
CA ASN A 91 -18.29 -22.11 9.08
C ASN A 91 -17.10 -21.24 9.49
N LEU A 92 -17.26 -19.91 9.57
CA LEU A 92 -16.20 -19.03 10.06
C LEU A 92 -16.19 -19.02 11.58
N LYS A 93 -15.25 -19.78 12.13
CA LYS A 93 -15.09 -19.95 13.58
C LYS A 93 -13.75 -19.40 14.03
N ILE A 94 -13.73 -18.78 15.21
CA ILE A 94 -12.48 -18.57 15.94
C ILE A 94 -11.96 -19.93 16.44
N THR A 95 -10.69 -20.00 16.83
CA THR A 95 -10.02 -21.26 17.25
C THR A 95 -10.69 -21.98 18.44
N TRP A 96 -11.60 -21.32 19.17
CA TRP A 96 -12.42 -21.93 20.24
C TRP A 96 -13.88 -22.21 19.84
N GLY A 97 -14.17 -22.25 18.54
CA GLY A 97 -15.45 -22.75 17.99
C GLY A 97 -16.61 -21.75 17.98
N LYS A 98 -16.38 -20.46 18.25
CA LYS A 98 -17.41 -19.41 18.15
C LYS A 98 -17.47 -18.85 16.74
N THR A 99 -18.68 -18.65 16.23
CA THR A 99 -18.96 -18.08 14.91
C THR A 99 -18.60 -16.59 14.84
N TRP A 100 -18.20 -16.11 13.67
CA TRP A 100 -18.13 -14.69 13.38
C TRP A 100 -19.50 -14.02 13.42
N GLU A 101 -19.55 -12.90 14.13
CA GLU A 101 -20.73 -12.05 14.21
C GLU A 101 -20.54 -10.84 13.30
N PRO A 102 -21.62 -10.31 12.71
CA PRO A 102 -21.55 -9.11 11.89
C PRO A 102 -21.08 -7.92 12.73
N TRP A 103 -20.40 -6.99 12.09
CA TRP A 103 -20.06 -5.70 12.68
C TRP A 103 -20.36 -4.60 11.68
N GLY A 104 -20.86 -3.46 12.19
CA GLY A 104 -21.12 -2.29 11.34
C GLY A 104 -19.84 -1.61 10.87
N ALA A 105 -20.00 -0.67 9.95
CA ALA A 105 -18.90 0.10 9.35
C ALA A 105 -17.87 0.63 10.36
N ILE A 106 -16.61 0.26 10.13
CA ILE A 106 -15.43 0.78 10.82
C ILE A 106 -14.70 1.70 9.84
N VAL A 107 -14.44 2.95 10.27
CA VAL A 107 -13.56 3.86 9.51
C VAL A 107 -12.15 3.31 9.59
N SER A 108 -11.55 3.04 8.43
CA SER A 108 -10.17 2.55 8.38
C SER A 108 -9.18 3.69 8.65
N VAL A 109 -8.02 3.32 9.17
CA VAL A 109 -6.88 4.23 9.31
C VAL A 109 -5.97 4.03 8.12
N GLU A 110 -5.56 5.11 7.45
CA GLU A 110 -4.55 5.04 6.39
C GLU A 110 -3.20 4.69 7.03
N LEU A 111 -2.59 3.60 6.57
CA LEU A 111 -1.20 3.32 6.88
C LEU A 111 -0.36 4.36 6.14
N PRO A 112 0.63 5.00 6.81
CA PRO A 112 1.54 5.87 6.09
C PRO A 112 2.12 5.09 4.90
N PRO A 113 2.29 5.71 3.73
CA PRO A 113 2.83 5.02 2.56
C PRO A 113 4.08 4.28 3.00
N VAL A 114 4.09 2.97 2.79
CA VAL A 114 5.24 2.13 3.15
C VAL A 114 6.43 2.80 2.49
N ARG A 115 7.35 3.35 3.29
CA ARG A 115 8.55 4.01 2.76
C ARG A 115 9.43 2.94 2.17
N THR A 116 9.14 2.60 0.94
CA THR A 116 9.89 1.67 0.13
C THR A 116 11.16 2.39 -0.28
N THR A 117 12.28 1.78 0.09
CA THR A 117 13.60 2.28 -0.28
C THR A 117 14.19 1.33 -1.30
N ARG A 118 14.89 1.89 -2.29
CA ARG A 118 15.60 1.13 -3.31
C ARG A 118 17.04 1.61 -3.35
N THR A 119 17.99 0.69 -3.48
CA THR A 119 19.38 1.04 -3.77
C THR A 119 19.65 0.86 -5.25
N PHE A 120 20.22 1.88 -5.88
CA PHE A 120 20.68 1.87 -7.25
C PHE A 120 22.20 2.00 -7.30
N SER A 121 22.85 1.10 -8.04
CA SER A 121 24.32 0.97 -8.07
C SER A 121 24.89 0.77 -9.48
N THR A 122 24.04 0.89 -10.51
CA THR A 122 24.45 0.69 -11.90
C THR A 122 25.08 1.96 -12.47
N GLY A 123 26.26 1.82 -13.07
CA GLY A 123 27.03 2.88 -13.72
C GLY A 123 28.29 2.28 -14.36
N PRO A 124 29.11 3.06 -15.09
CA PRO A 124 29.03 4.52 -15.30
C PRO A 124 28.20 4.94 -16.51
N ALA A 125 27.63 3.99 -17.26
CA ALA A 125 26.75 4.32 -18.37
C ALA A 125 25.53 5.11 -17.85
N PRO A 126 25.11 6.19 -18.53
CA PRO A 126 23.85 6.88 -18.23
C PRO A 126 22.66 5.92 -18.23
N GLN A 127 21.70 6.18 -17.35
CA GLN A 127 20.51 5.35 -17.15
C GLN A 127 19.27 6.22 -17.28
N ASP A 128 18.47 5.94 -18.31
CA ASP A 128 17.33 6.79 -18.71
C ASP A 128 15.98 6.30 -18.18
N ASP A 129 15.95 5.14 -17.55
CA ASP A 129 14.74 4.42 -17.17
C ASP A 129 14.86 3.80 -15.77
N VAL A 130 15.43 4.56 -14.83
CA VAL A 130 15.52 4.10 -13.43
C VAL A 130 14.10 3.95 -12.87
N ASP A 131 13.73 2.69 -12.61
CA ASP A 131 12.40 2.35 -12.12
C ASP A 131 12.21 2.79 -10.65
N VAL A 132 11.19 3.61 -10.44
CA VAL A 132 10.79 4.19 -9.15
C VAL A 132 9.36 3.83 -8.78
N SER A 133 8.81 2.77 -9.38
CA SER A 133 7.50 2.21 -9.02
C SER A 133 7.48 1.87 -7.54
N ASN A 134 6.54 2.45 -6.81
CA ASN A 134 6.41 2.28 -5.37
C ASN A 134 7.77 2.50 -4.66
N VAL A 135 8.46 3.62 -4.93
CA VAL A 135 9.70 4.02 -4.23
C VAL A 135 9.58 5.44 -3.70
N ASN A 136 9.79 5.64 -2.40
CA ASN A 136 9.84 6.99 -1.80
C ASN A 136 11.27 7.50 -1.60
N VAL A 137 12.22 6.58 -1.41
CA VAL A 137 13.64 6.94 -1.24
C VAL A 137 14.50 6.07 -2.15
N LEU A 138 15.19 6.72 -3.09
CA LEU A 138 16.20 6.09 -3.93
C LEU A 138 17.58 6.37 -3.36
N PHE A 139 18.24 5.34 -2.85
CA PHE A 139 19.63 5.40 -2.43
C PHE A 139 20.58 5.15 -3.61
N LEU A 140 21.52 6.05 -3.84
CA LEU A 140 22.56 5.90 -4.86
C LEU A 140 23.84 5.37 -4.21
N ASP A 141 24.21 4.15 -4.56
CA ASP A 141 25.45 3.50 -4.12
C ASP A 141 26.56 3.71 -5.15
N CYS A 142 27.22 4.87 -5.08
CA CYS A 142 28.38 5.18 -5.91
C CYS A 142 29.68 4.67 -5.26
N SER A 143 29.67 3.54 -4.54
CA SER A 143 30.89 2.96 -3.97
C SER A 143 31.84 2.40 -5.04
N ALA A 144 31.28 1.80 -6.09
CA ALA A 144 32.06 1.15 -7.15
C ALA A 144 32.27 2.02 -8.40
N ASN A 145 31.27 2.82 -8.80
CA ASN A 145 31.30 3.61 -10.04
C ASN A 145 30.62 4.97 -9.84
N ASP A 146 30.91 5.92 -10.73
CA ASP A 146 30.03 7.07 -10.93
C ASP A 146 28.64 6.59 -11.36
N ILE A 147 27.59 7.24 -10.84
CA ILE A 147 26.20 6.99 -11.23
C ILE A 147 25.66 8.20 -11.95
N VAL A 148 25.02 7.96 -13.09
CA VAL A 148 24.42 9.00 -13.92
C VAL A 148 22.98 8.58 -14.23
N ILE A 149 22.01 9.42 -13.85
CA ILE A 149 20.58 9.19 -14.07
C ILE A 149 20.06 10.28 -15.01
N GLY A 150 19.66 9.84 -16.21
CA GLY A 150 18.96 10.66 -17.19
C GLY A 150 17.45 10.61 -17.03
N GLY A 151 16.88 9.51 -16.52
CA GLY A 151 15.43 9.39 -16.46
C GLY A 151 14.90 8.41 -15.44
N LEU A 152 13.61 8.58 -15.15
CA LEU A 152 12.84 7.78 -14.22
C LEU A 152 11.65 7.16 -14.96
N VAL A 153 11.24 5.97 -14.54
CA VAL A 153 10.04 5.27 -15.04
C VAL A 153 9.25 4.65 -13.89
N GLY A 154 7.97 4.37 -14.12
CA GLY A 154 7.12 3.67 -13.15
C GLY A 154 6.60 4.53 -12.00
N GLY A 155 6.96 5.81 -11.96
CA GLY A 155 6.40 6.74 -10.99
C GLY A 155 4.93 7.11 -11.29
N VAL A 156 4.20 7.45 -10.24
CA VAL A 156 2.78 7.87 -10.32
C VAL A 156 2.64 9.39 -10.14
N ASP A 157 1.56 9.97 -10.64
CA ASP A 157 1.30 11.41 -10.49
C ASP A 157 1.20 11.79 -9.00
N GLY A 158 1.81 12.92 -8.63
CA GLY A 158 1.92 13.37 -7.24
C GLY A 158 2.96 12.64 -6.38
N GLN A 159 3.70 11.65 -6.89
CA GLN A 159 4.75 10.97 -6.14
C GLN A 159 5.90 11.92 -5.78
N VAL A 160 6.29 11.91 -4.49
CA VAL A 160 7.49 12.61 -4.01
C VAL A 160 8.61 11.59 -3.81
N LEU A 161 9.65 11.70 -4.65
CA LEU A 161 10.85 10.87 -4.58
C LEU A 161 12.01 11.63 -3.91
N HIS A 162 12.57 11.05 -2.85
CA HIS A 162 13.82 11.52 -2.25
C HIS A 162 14.98 10.72 -2.82
N ILE A 163 15.92 11.39 -3.48
CA ILE A 163 17.15 10.74 -3.96
C ILE A 163 18.29 11.09 -3.00
N SER A 164 18.96 10.09 -2.45
CA SER A 164 20.07 10.28 -1.51
C SER A 164 21.26 9.44 -1.91
N ARG A 165 22.44 10.05 -1.98
CA ARG A 165 23.69 9.28 -2.11
C ARG A 165 24.02 8.59 -0.79
N LEU A 166 24.49 7.34 -0.83
CA LEU A 166 24.99 6.65 0.36
C LEU A 166 26.27 7.32 0.88
N CYS A 167 26.42 7.38 2.20
CA CYS A 167 27.55 8.05 2.85
C CYS A 167 28.91 7.37 2.58
N ALA A 168 28.90 6.06 2.30
CA ALA A 168 30.10 5.29 1.96
C ALA A 168 30.50 5.39 0.47
N ALA A 169 29.72 6.11 -0.35
CA ALA A 169 30.01 6.26 -1.76
C ALA A 169 31.25 7.15 -1.98
N ALA A 170 32.19 6.66 -2.79
CA ALA A 170 33.42 7.37 -3.12
C ALA A 170 33.32 8.18 -4.42
N ASN A 171 32.40 7.78 -5.31
CA ASN A 171 32.23 8.35 -6.64
C ASN A 171 31.05 9.33 -6.70
N ASN A 172 30.85 9.94 -7.87
CA ASN A 172 29.85 10.98 -8.07
C ASN A 172 28.47 10.39 -8.39
N ALA A 173 27.45 11.14 -8.01
CA ALA A 173 26.07 10.95 -8.46
C ALA A 173 25.68 12.17 -9.30
N THR A 174 25.24 11.93 -10.52
CA THR A 174 24.82 12.97 -11.46
C THR A 174 23.35 12.73 -11.83
N LEU A 175 22.52 13.75 -11.62
CA LEU A 175 21.18 13.82 -12.20
C LEU A 175 21.29 14.71 -13.43
N GLU A 176 20.97 14.16 -14.58
CA GLU A 176 21.05 14.89 -15.84
C GLU A 176 19.75 15.69 -16.07
N HIS A 177 19.89 16.79 -16.80
CA HIS A 177 18.78 17.65 -17.18
C HIS A 177 18.92 18.08 -18.64
N ASN A 178 17.82 17.99 -19.38
CA ASN A 178 17.67 18.39 -20.78
C ASN A 178 18.76 17.84 -21.74
N GLU A 179 18.89 16.52 -21.83
CA GLU A 179 19.75 15.79 -22.76
C GLU A 179 19.13 15.78 -24.15
N GLY A 180 19.92 16.23 -25.14
CA GLY A 180 19.41 16.50 -26.48
C GLY A 180 19.08 15.28 -27.35
N THR A 181 19.39 14.04 -26.95
CA THR A 181 19.29 12.86 -27.85
C THR A 181 18.80 11.55 -27.21
N ALA A 182 18.35 11.56 -25.95
CA ALA A 182 17.87 10.37 -25.23
C ALA A 182 16.42 10.56 -24.70
N ASN A 183 15.79 9.48 -24.21
CA ASN A 183 14.48 9.50 -23.54
C ASN A 183 14.63 10.10 -22.13
N GLN A 184 14.92 11.39 -22.07
CA GLN A 184 15.23 12.03 -20.80
C GLN A 184 14.00 12.72 -20.21
N ASN A 185 13.67 12.35 -18.96
CA ASN A 185 12.41 12.69 -18.31
C ASN A 185 12.57 13.56 -17.04
N ILE A 186 13.80 14.01 -16.71
CA ILE A 186 14.04 14.83 -15.52
C ILE A 186 14.16 16.32 -15.91
N PHE A 187 13.10 17.06 -15.60
CA PHE A 187 13.07 18.52 -15.72
C PHE A 187 13.28 19.16 -14.35
N LEU A 188 14.47 19.71 -14.14
CA LEU A 188 14.75 20.51 -12.96
C LEU A 188 14.21 21.92 -13.19
N HIS A 189 13.40 22.43 -12.27
CA HIS A 189 13.02 23.83 -12.33
C HIS A 189 14.26 24.69 -12.08
N VAL A 190 14.55 25.63 -12.98
CA VAL A 190 15.58 26.65 -12.74
C VAL A 190 15.17 27.50 -11.53
N GLY A 191 16.07 27.64 -10.55
CA GLY A 191 15.81 28.34 -9.29
C GLY A 191 15.74 29.87 -9.42
N ASN A 192 14.80 30.37 -10.22
CA ASN A 192 14.32 31.74 -10.15
C ASN A 192 12.93 31.72 -9.48
N ASP A 193 12.92 31.50 -8.16
CA ASP A 193 11.79 31.80 -7.27
C ASP A 193 12.05 33.12 -6.54
#